data_AF-A0A1H3DSM6-F1
#
_entry.id   AF-A0A1H3DSM6-F1
#
_cell.length_a   1.000
_cell.length_b   1.000
_cell.length_c   1.000
_cell.angle_alpha   90.00
_cell.angle_beta   90.00
_cell.angle_gamma   90.00
#
_symmetry.space_group_name_H-M   'P 1'
#
loop_
_entity.id
_entity.type
_entity.pdbx_description
1 polymer ?
#
loop_
_entity_poly.entity_id
_entity_poly.type
_entity_poly.pdbx_seq_one_letter_code
_entity_poly.pdbx_strand_id
1 'polypeptide(L)'
;LWASAARTDRIVGSHPYALSKGIDWAAGAGRGNASGIEIGKRADCLLIPVRDIRTDAVRAVQAINPAGVKQSFGPIRGNAFICGNTLGKRAPWFVVEGWADAVSIVFHAHKGNAAAFACMGHHFDIVAQTVAEHFAPSRLVVLEDAA
;
A
#
# COMPACT_ATOMS: atom_id res chain seq x y z
N LEU A 1 -0.08 10.20 12.43
CA LEU A 1 -1.10 9.88 11.40
C LEU A 1 -1.64 8.46 11.56
N TRP A 2 -0.84 7.41 11.31
CA TRP A 2 -1.34 6.03 11.32
C TRP A 2 -1.99 5.58 12.64
N ALA A 3 -1.39 5.94 13.78
CA ALA A 3 -1.89 5.53 15.10
C ALA A 3 -3.36 5.92 15.34
N SER A 4 -3.80 7.06 14.82
CA SER A 4 -5.16 7.59 14.97
C SER A 4 -6.13 7.21 13.83
N ALA A 5 -5.69 6.42 12.86
CA ALA A 5 -6.51 6.06 11.71
C ALA A 5 -7.61 5.06 12.09
N ALA A 6 -8.84 5.29 11.60
CA ALA A 6 -9.92 4.33 11.69
C ALA A 6 -9.74 3.26 10.60
N ARG A 7 -9.83 1.97 10.97
CA ARG A 7 -9.40 0.85 10.11
C ARG A 7 -10.49 -0.19 9.82
N THR A 8 -11.74 0.10 10.17
CA THR A 8 -12.84 -0.82 9.87
C THR A 8 -13.18 -0.78 8.38
N ASP A 9 -13.53 -1.92 7.80
CA ASP A 9 -13.89 -2.05 6.38
C ASP A 9 -14.88 -0.99 5.92
N ARG A 10 -16.00 -0.85 6.63
CA ARG A 10 -17.05 0.13 6.31
C ARG A 10 -16.55 1.58 6.22
N ILE A 11 -15.63 1.98 7.10
CA ILE A 11 -15.14 3.37 7.15
C ILE A 11 -14.17 3.64 6.01
N VAL A 12 -13.27 2.69 5.73
CA VAL A 12 -12.28 2.82 4.66
C VAL A 12 -12.91 2.64 3.29
N GLY A 13 -13.70 1.59 3.12
CA GLY A 13 -14.39 1.24 1.87
C GLY A 13 -15.44 2.26 1.42
N SER A 14 -15.91 3.14 2.32
CA SER A 14 -16.78 4.27 1.96
C SER A 14 -16.02 5.53 1.55
N HIS A 15 -14.69 5.51 1.51
CA HIS A 15 -13.91 6.65 1.03
C HIS A 15 -14.03 6.77 -0.51
N PRO A 16 -14.25 7.97 -1.08
CA PRO A 16 -14.48 8.14 -2.52
C PRO A 16 -13.41 7.52 -3.43
N TYR A 17 -12.13 7.66 -3.05
CA TYR A 17 -11.04 7.02 -3.79
C TYR A 17 -11.05 5.49 -3.70
N ALA A 18 -11.43 4.90 -2.56
CA ALA A 18 -11.49 3.45 -2.43
C ALA A 18 -12.61 2.88 -3.33
N LEU A 19 -13.78 3.52 -3.30
CA LEU A 19 -14.92 3.19 -4.17
C LEU A 19 -14.56 3.30 -5.66
N SER A 20 -13.86 4.36 -6.08
CA SER A 20 -13.46 4.52 -7.49
C SER A 20 -12.45 3.47 -7.96
N LYS A 21 -11.77 2.78 -7.03
CA LYS A 21 -10.89 1.64 -7.29
C LYS A 21 -11.57 0.28 -7.09
N GLY A 22 -12.87 0.26 -6.76
CA GLY A 22 -13.61 -0.97 -6.50
C GLY A 22 -13.18 -1.68 -5.22
N ILE A 23 -12.64 -0.93 -4.24
CA ILE A 23 -12.20 -1.46 -2.94
C ILE A 23 -13.20 -0.99 -1.89
N ASP A 24 -14.08 -1.90 -1.45
CA ASP A 24 -15.17 -1.60 -0.49
C ASP A 24 -14.89 -2.07 0.95
N TRP A 25 -13.63 -2.44 1.25
CA TRP A 25 -13.15 -2.85 2.57
C TRP A 25 -11.85 -2.13 2.96
N ALA A 26 -11.25 -2.47 4.11
CA ALA A 26 -10.10 -1.76 4.64
C ALA A 26 -8.83 -1.98 3.81
N ALA A 27 -8.64 -3.19 3.28
CA ALA A 27 -7.50 -3.57 2.44
C ALA A 27 -6.14 -3.05 2.96
N GLY A 28 -5.91 -3.16 4.27
CA GLY A 28 -4.68 -2.73 4.95
C GLY A 28 -4.51 -1.21 5.13
N ALA A 29 -5.47 -0.41 4.66
CA ALA A 29 -5.52 1.03 4.85
C ALA A 29 -6.29 1.43 6.11
N GLY A 30 -6.22 2.71 6.44
CA GLY A 30 -7.09 3.38 7.39
C GLY A 30 -7.64 4.66 6.80
N ARG A 31 -8.51 5.36 7.53
CA ARG A 31 -9.07 6.66 7.17
C ARG A 31 -8.91 7.64 8.31
N GLY A 32 -8.64 8.90 7.98
CA GLY A 32 -8.54 9.96 8.97
C GLY A 32 -8.17 11.30 8.32
N ASN A 33 -8.16 12.36 9.11
CA ASN A 33 -7.82 13.68 8.61
C ASN A 33 -6.29 13.86 8.51
N ALA A 34 -5.84 14.41 7.39
CA ALA A 34 -4.44 14.83 7.19
C ALA A 34 -4.38 16.24 6.59
N SER A 35 -3.25 16.92 6.75
CA SER A 35 -2.98 18.20 6.10
C SER A 35 -1.64 18.15 5.39
N GLY A 36 -1.59 18.66 4.17
CA GLY A 36 -0.39 18.69 3.35
C GLY A 36 -0.56 19.65 2.17
N ILE A 37 0.55 20.01 1.53
CA ILE A 37 0.55 20.95 0.41
C ILE A 37 -0.24 20.39 -0.79
N GLU A 38 -0.15 19.09 -1.05
CA GLU A 38 -0.84 18.43 -2.16
C GLU A 38 -2.28 18.04 -1.79
N ILE A 39 -2.46 17.46 -0.60
CA ILE A 39 -3.75 16.89 -0.18
C ILE A 39 -4.74 17.91 0.38
N GLY A 40 -4.29 19.15 0.65
CA GLY A 40 -5.08 20.21 1.26
C GLY A 40 -5.05 20.20 2.79
N LYS A 41 -5.90 21.01 3.43
CA LYS A 41 -5.95 21.19 4.89
C LYS A 41 -7.08 20.39 5.53
N ARG A 42 -6.75 19.59 6.55
CA ARG A 42 -7.68 18.70 7.28
C ARG A 42 -8.55 17.84 6.33
N ALA A 43 -7.99 17.48 5.17
CA ALA A 43 -8.68 16.64 4.20
C ALA A 43 -8.99 15.27 4.80
N ASP A 44 -10.17 14.75 4.48
CA ASP A 44 -10.52 13.35 4.73
C ASP A 44 -9.68 12.47 3.80
N CYS A 45 -8.78 11.67 4.37
CA CYS A 45 -7.83 10.89 3.59
C CYS A 45 -7.94 9.40 3.93
N LEU A 46 -7.72 8.58 2.92
CA LEU A 46 -7.12 7.27 3.17
C LEU A 46 -5.69 7.46 3.65
N LEU A 47 -5.29 6.66 4.62
CA LEU A 47 -3.96 6.64 5.22
C LEU A 47 -3.41 5.24 4.99
N ILE A 48 -2.43 5.11 4.10
CA ILE A 48 -1.80 3.83 3.79
C ILE A 48 -0.49 3.73 4.56
N PRO A 49 -0.33 2.71 5.43
CA PRO A 49 0.91 2.55 6.19
C PRO A 49 2.02 2.05 5.27
N VAL A 50 3.18 2.72 5.34
CA VAL A 50 4.40 2.27 4.67
C VAL A 50 5.33 1.75 5.74
N ARG A 51 5.72 0.49 5.61
CA ARG A 51 6.40 -0.30 6.63
C ARG A 51 7.81 -0.64 6.22
N ASP A 52 8.66 -0.70 7.22
CA ASP A 52 9.95 -1.34 7.13
C ASP A 52 9.73 -2.84 6.87
N ILE A 53 10.20 -3.31 5.71
CA ILE A 53 9.95 -4.66 5.20
C ILE A 53 10.52 -5.73 6.13
N ARG A 54 11.56 -5.38 6.90
CA ARG A 54 12.31 -6.32 7.76
C ARG A 54 11.73 -6.42 9.16
N THR A 55 11.07 -5.36 9.63
CA THR A 55 10.62 -5.24 11.02
C THR A 55 9.12 -5.04 11.17
N ASP A 56 8.39 -4.89 10.07
CA ASP A 56 6.97 -4.51 9.99
C ASP A 56 6.64 -3.14 10.64
N ALA A 57 7.64 -2.43 11.16
CA ALA A 57 7.43 -1.14 11.80
C ALA A 57 6.95 -0.09 10.80
N VAL A 58 5.89 0.66 11.14
CA VAL A 58 5.41 1.77 10.30
C VAL A 58 6.44 2.90 10.33
N ARG A 59 6.96 3.25 9.15
CA ARG A 59 7.98 4.31 8.96
C ARG A 59 7.41 5.55 8.32
N ALA A 60 6.41 5.40 7.46
CA ALA A 60 5.76 6.50 6.77
C ALA A 60 4.27 6.20 6.57
N VAL A 61 3.54 7.21 6.11
CA VAL A 61 2.13 7.10 5.72
C VAL A 61 1.94 7.82 4.40
N GLN A 62 1.37 7.16 3.39
CA GLN A 62 0.85 7.85 2.22
C GLN A 62 -0.61 8.21 2.48
N ALA A 63 -0.92 9.50 2.46
CA ALA A 63 -2.28 10.01 2.52
C ALA A 63 -2.84 10.17 1.10
N ILE A 64 -4.09 9.79 0.89
CA ILE A 64 -4.79 9.95 -0.40
C ILE A 64 -6.12 10.65 -0.11
N ASN A 65 -6.34 11.83 -0.68
CA ASN A 65 -7.58 12.60 -0.49
C ASN A 65 -8.73 12.07 -1.40
N PRO A 66 -9.96 12.61 -1.31
CA PRO A 66 -11.09 12.09 -2.07
C PRO A 66 -10.93 12.22 -3.60
N ALA A 67 -10.14 13.20 -4.05
CA ALA A 67 -9.82 13.40 -5.47
C ALA A 67 -8.71 12.47 -5.97
N GLY A 68 -8.13 11.63 -5.10
CA GLY A 68 -7.03 10.72 -5.44
C GLY A 68 -5.64 11.37 -5.43
N VAL A 69 -5.52 12.62 -4.98
CA VAL A 69 -4.22 13.28 -4.79
C VAL A 69 -3.51 12.63 -3.61
N LYS A 70 -2.24 12.29 -3.81
CA LYS A 70 -1.42 11.54 -2.85
C LYS A 70 -0.34 12.43 -2.24
N GLN A 71 -0.05 12.26 -0.94
CA GLN A 71 1.12 12.85 -0.29
C GLN A 71 1.68 11.92 0.78
N SER A 72 2.99 11.73 0.79
CA SER A 72 3.66 10.89 1.78
C SER A 72 4.19 11.71 2.96
N PHE A 73 4.12 11.12 4.16
CA PHE A 73 4.65 11.67 5.41
C PHE A 73 5.63 10.67 6.01
N GLY A 74 6.92 11.02 6.04
CA GLY A 74 8.01 10.14 6.46
C GLY A 74 8.73 9.46 5.28
N PRO A 75 9.78 8.67 5.56
CA PRO A 75 10.61 8.04 4.53
C PRO A 75 9.92 6.85 3.85
N ILE A 76 9.58 7.01 2.56
CA ILE A 76 9.02 5.91 1.75
C ILE A 76 10.07 5.05 1.07
N ARG A 77 11.25 5.60 0.74
CA ARG A 77 12.28 4.87 -0.03
C ARG A 77 12.82 3.69 0.77
N GLY A 78 12.77 2.50 0.18
CA GLY A 78 13.18 1.24 0.82
C GLY A 78 12.15 0.67 1.82
N ASN A 79 11.02 1.34 2.00
CA ASN A 79 9.87 0.84 2.75
C ASN A 79 8.73 0.56 1.76
N ALA A 80 7.74 -0.22 2.19
CA ALA A 80 6.61 -0.57 1.34
C ALA A 80 5.32 -0.74 2.15
N PHE A 81 4.18 -0.54 1.51
CA PHE A 81 2.94 -1.17 2.00
C PHE A 81 2.97 -2.66 1.65
N ILE A 82 2.58 -3.51 2.60
CA ILE A 82 2.65 -4.96 2.47
C ILE A 82 1.23 -5.52 2.53
N CYS A 83 0.89 -6.38 1.56
CA CYS A 83 -0.45 -6.94 1.41
C CYS A 83 -0.39 -8.42 1.00
N GLY A 84 -1.34 -9.23 1.50
CA GLY A 84 -1.47 -10.64 1.14
C GLY A 84 -0.64 -11.59 2.00
N ASN A 85 -0.32 -12.78 1.46
CA ASN A 85 0.26 -13.89 2.20
C ASN A 85 1.78 -14.00 2.02
N THR A 86 2.55 -13.33 2.88
CA THR A 86 4.03 -13.39 2.90
C THR A 86 4.60 -14.68 3.50
N LEU A 87 3.76 -15.58 4.03
CA LEU A 87 4.19 -16.90 4.49
C LEU A 87 4.20 -17.93 3.34
N GLY A 88 3.37 -17.71 2.33
CA GLY A 88 3.26 -18.55 1.13
C GLY A 88 4.37 -18.28 0.12
N LYS A 89 5.60 -18.76 0.39
CA LYS A 89 6.77 -18.51 -0.48
C LYS A 89 6.64 -19.02 -1.92
N ARG A 90 5.70 -19.95 -2.19
CA ARG A 90 5.40 -20.49 -3.53
C ARG A 90 4.30 -19.72 -4.26
N ALA A 91 3.52 -18.91 -3.56
CA ALA A 91 2.57 -18.01 -4.20
C ALA A 91 3.34 -16.96 -5.03
N PRO A 92 2.71 -16.35 -6.05
CA PRO A 92 3.34 -15.25 -6.76
C PRO A 92 3.45 -14.01 -5.87
N TRP A 93 4.63 -13.39 -5.86
CA TRP A 93 4.90 -12.17 -5.10
C TRP A 93 5.18 -11.02 -6.07
N PHE A 94 4.70 -9.82 -5.72
CA PHE A 94 4.74 -8.66 -6.59
C PHE A 94 5.33 -7.43 -5.90
N VAL A 95 6.09 -6.64 -6.65
CA VAL A 95 6.42 -5.26 -6.30
C VAL A 95 5.69 -4.35 -7.27
N VAL A 96 4.94 -3.39 -6.75
CA VAL A 96 4.03 -2.53 -7.51
C VAL A 96 4.15 -1.08 -7.07
N GLU A 97 3.60 -0.15 -7.84
CA GLU A 97 3.70 1.28 -7.50
C GLU A 97 2.80 1.65 -6.32
N GLY A 98 1.50 1.37 -6.43
CA GLY A 98 0.47 1.90 -5.54
C GLY A 98 -0.26 0.87 -4.69
N TRP A 99 -0.90 1.38 -3.63
CA TRP A 99 -1.79 0.60 -2.77
C TRP A 99 -2.90 -0.12 -3.54
N ALA A 100 -3.60 0.59 -4.43
CA ALA A 100 -4.71 0.02 -5.19
C ALA A 100 -4.26 -1.13 -6.09
N ASP A 101 -3.06 -1.04 -6.68
CA ASP A 101 -2.50 -2.08 -7.54
C ASP A 101 -2.16 -3.32 -6.72
N ALA A 102 -1.56 -3.14 -5.54
CA ALA A 102 -1.28 -4.23 -4.61
C ALA A 102 -2.56 -4.96 -4.19
N VAL A 103 -3.62 -4.21 -3.85
CA VAL A 103 -4.92 -4.77 -3.47
C VAL A 103 -5.56 -5.51 -4.65
N SER A 104 -5.55 -4.91 -5.83
CA SER A 104 -6.14 -5.51 -7.04
C SER A 104 -5.43 -6.80 -7.43
N ILE A 105 -4.10 -6.81 -7.48
CA ILE A 105 -3.32 -8.01 -7.78
C ILE A 105 -3.59 -9.11 -6.75
N VAL A 106 -3.51 -8.79 -5.45
CA VAL A 106 -3.68 -9.81 -4.41
C VAL A 106 -5.09 -10.36 -4.39
N PHE A 107 -6.12 -9.51 -4.35
CA PHE A 107 -7.49 -9.95 -4.06
C PHE A 107 -8.36 -10.11 -5.30
N HIS A 108 -8.18 -9.30 -6.34
CA HIS A 108 -8.98 -9.43 -7.57
C HIS A 108 -8.39 -10.48 -8.51
N ALA A 109 -7.09 -10.41 -8.79
CA ALA A 109 -6.43 -11.34 -9.72
C ALA A 109 -6.10 -12.69 -9.06
N HIS A 110 -5.54 -12.68 -7.85
CA HIS A 110 -5.04 -13.90 -7.20
C HIS A 110 -5.93 -14.42 -6.06
N LYS A 111 -7.08 -13.79 -5.79
CA LYS A 111 -8.07 -14.24 -4.78
C LYS A 111 -7.46 -14.48 -3.39
N GLY A 112 -6.50 -13.64 -3.00
CA GLY A 112 -5.76 -13.72 -1.73
C GLY A 112 -4.55 -14.65 -1.75
N ASN A 113 -4.33 -15.41 -2.82
CA ASN A 113 -3.19 -16.32 -2.96
C ASN A 113 -1.98 -15.65 -3.65
N ALA A 114 -1.58 -14.48 -3.14
CA ALA A 114 -0.41 -13.74 -3.55
C ALA A 114 0.09 -12.84 -2.41
N ALA A 115 1.28 -12.28 -2.58
CA ALA A 115 1.77 -11.16 -1.76
C ALA A 115 2.15 -9.98 -2.65
N ALA A 116 1.93 -8.75 -2.19
CA ALA A 116 2.32 -7.55 -2.91
C ALA A 116 2.96 -6.52 -1.98
N PHE A 117 3.94 -5.82 -2.52
CA PHE A 117 4.71 -4.76 -1.87
C PHE A 117 4.55 -3.48 -2.70
N ALA A 118 3.79 -2.52 -2.21
CA ALA A 118 3.62 -1.24 -2.90
C ALA A 118 4.69 -0.24 -2.47
N CYS A 119 5.45 0.27 -3.44
CA CYS A 119 6.54 1.21 -3.23
C CYS A 119 6.05 2.57 -2.71
N MET A 120 4.86 3.00 -3.12
CA MET A 120 4.35 4.36 -2.91
C MET A 120 5.17 5.43 -3.65
N GLY A 121 5.74 5.06 -4.80
CA GLY A 121 6.61 5.85 -5.67
C GLY A 121 7.48 4.95 -6.55
N HIS A 122 8.44 5.54 -7.28
CA HIS A 122 9.33 4.83 -8.21
C HIS A 122 10.66 4.43 -7.56
N HIS A 123 10.65 3.39 -6.71
CA HIS A 123 11.87 2.81 -6.12
C HIS A 123 11.79 1.27 -6.05
N PHE A 124 11.29 0.67 -7.12
CA PHE A 124 11.02 -0.76 -7.27
C PHE A 124 12.24 -1.63 -6.95
N ASP A 125 13.42 -1.30 -7.50
CA ASP A 125 14.64 -2.10 -7.31
C ASP A 125 15.00 -2.29 -5.83
N ILE A 126 14.86 -1.23 -5.03
CA ILE A 126 15.23 -1.25 -3.62
C ILE A 126 14.23 -2.11 -2.83
N VAL A 127 12.93 -1.98 -3.14
CA VAL A 127 11.90 -2.82 -2.51
C VAL A 127 12.09 -4.27 -2.92
N ALA A 128 12.28 -4.53 -4.22
CA ALA A 128 12.48 -5.87 -4.76
C ALA A 128 13.70 -6.57 -4.14
N GLN A 129 14.84 -5.87 -4.09
CA GLN A 129 16.04 -6.36 -3.43
C GLN A 129 15.78 -6.66 -1.95
N THR A 130 15.16 -5.74 -1.21
CA THR A 130 14.90 -5.92 0.23
C THR A 130 13.96 -7.09 0.49
N VAL A 131 12.93 -7.28 -0.34
CA VAL A 131 12.01 -8.42 -0.25
C VAL A 131 12.73 -9.73 -0.54
N ALA A 132 13.55 -9.77 -1.59
CA ALA A 132 14.31 -10.96 -1.97
C ALA A 132 15.29 -11.37 -0.85
N GLU A 133 16.01 -10.41 -0.27
CA GLU A 133 16.95 -10.65 0.83
C GLU A 133 16.26 -11.09 2.12
N HIS A 134 15.16 -10.44 2.50
CA HIS A 134 14.51 -10.71 3.78
C HIS A 134 13.62 -11.95 3.78
N PHE A 135 12.80 -12.12 2.74
CA PHE A 135 11.81 -13.20 2.69
C PHE A 135 12.25 -14.39 1.84
N ALA A 136 13.13 -14.18 0.85
CA ALA A 136 13.54 -15.17 -0.14
C ALA A 136 12.35 -15.94 -0.76
N PRO A 137 11.41 -15.26 -1.46
CA PRO A 137 10.32 -15.92 -2.16
C PRO A 137 10.82 -16.71 -3.37
N SER A 138 10.08 -17.73 -3.82
CA SER A 138 10.49 -18.51 -5.00
C SER A 138 10.40 -17.73 -6.31
N ARG A 139 9.51 -16.72 -6.36
CA ARG A 139 9.33 -15.84 -7.51
C ARG A 139 8.86 -14.47 -7.03
N LEU A 140 9.57 -13.43 -7.47
CA LEU A 140 9.21 -12.03 -7.27
C LEU A 140 9.11 -11.36 -8.63
N VAL A 141 7.99 -10.68 -8.90
CA VAL A 141 7.74 -9.97 -10.15
C VAL A 141 7.62 -8.48 -9.86
N VAL A 142 8.39 -7.65 -10.57
CA VAL A 142 8.19 -6.20 -10.56
C VAL A 142 7.18 -5.86 -11.65
N LEU A 143 6.12 -5.14 -11.29
CA LEU A 143 5.10 -4.65 -12.22
C LEU A 143 5.11 -3.13 -12.20
N GLU A 144 5.61 -2.57 -13.29
CA GLU A 144 5.61 -1.14 -13.57
C GLU A 144 4.42 -0.82 -14.48
N ASP A 145 3.82 0.35 -14.31
CA ASP A 145 2.79 0.83 -15.24
C ASP A 145 3.39 1.03 -16.63
N ALA A 146 2.61 0.70 -17.66
CA ALA A 146 3.04 0.93 -19.05
C ALA A 146 3.17 2.44 -19.29
N ALA A 147 4.37 2.88 -19.67
CA ALA A 147 4.68 4.26 -20.03
C ALA A 147 3.92 4.74 -21.29
#